data_AF-S4RKF3-F1
#
_entry.id   AF-S4RKF3-F1
#
_cell.length_a   1.000
_cell.length_b   1.000
_cell.length_c   1.000
_cell.angle_alpha   90.00
_cell.angle_beta   90.00
_cell.angle_gamma   90.00
#
_symmetry.space_group_name_H-M   'P 1'
#
loop_
_entity.id
_entity.type
_entity.pdbx_description
1 polymer ?
#
loop_
_entity_poly.entity_id
_entity_poly.type
_entity_poly.pdbx_seq_one_letter_code
_entity_poly.pdbx_strand_id
1 'polypeptide(L)'
;LGDPNVNHPYSVQGMQQFLLANKVESAMWVSRLSTVMSSILFFIPLLGTGQASAWFQRALLFSALTSALRLHQRLPHPSLSRVFLSQALLEDSCHYLLYSLIFVNAQPITMSLLPVFLFSLLHATAHSFKVLNILGPGSMPLVRSFLTRVSAQQQNILKLVACNEIFLMPATLLMLFR
;
A
#
# COMPACT_ATOMS: atom_id res chain seq x y z
N LEU A 1 -6.28 -19.86 -22.62
CA LEU A 1 -6.37 -19.18 -23.93
C LEU A 1 -7.07 -17.86 -23.71
N GLY A 2 -6.35 -16.74 -23.80
CA GLY A 2 -6.93 -15.39 -23.79
C GLY A 2 -6.31 -14.65 -24.98
N ASP A 3 -7.16 -14.04 -25.80
CA ASP A 3 -6.79 -13.46 -27.09
C ASP A 3 -5.61 -12.47 -27.01
N PRO A 4 -4.57 -12.64 -27.85
CA PRO A 4 -3.41 -11.74 -27.87
C PRO A 4 -3.64 -10.45 -28.69
N ASN A 5 -4.88 -10.11 -29.07
CA ASN A 5 -5.13 -9.07 -30.07
C ASN A 5 -6.37 -8.21 -29.79
N VAL A 6 -6.48 -7.65 -28.59
CA VAL A 6 -7.29 -6.44 -28.39
C VAL A 6 -6.33 -5.27 -28.40
N ASN A 7 -6.21 -4.63 -29.57
CA ASN A 7 -5.60 -3.31 -29.71
C ASN A 7 -6.39 -2.31 -28.85
N HIS A 8 -6.07 -2.22 -27.57
CA HIS A 8 -6.45 -1.04 -26.80
C HIS A 8 -5.72 0.13 -27.45
N PRO A 9 -6.43 1.11 -28.04
CA PRO A 9 -5.76 2.32 -28.52
C PRO A 9 -5.08 2.92 -27.30
N TYR A 10 -3.75 3.08 -27.35
CA TYR A 10 -2.98 3.76 -26.33
C TYR A 10 -3.60 5.13 -26.10
N SER A 11 -4.41 5.25 -25.05
CA SER A 11 -5.28 6.39 -24.88
C SER A 11 -5.59 6.57 -23.41
N VAL A 12 -5.65 7.83 -23.01
CA VAL A 12 -6.09 8.24 -21.67
C VAL A 12 -7.51 7.72 -21.41
N GLN A 13 -8.33 7.60 -22.46
CA GLN A 13 -9.68 7.03 -22.40
C GLN A 13 -9.68 5.53 -22.06
N GLY A 14 -8.79 4.73 -22.66
CA GLY A 14 -8.63 3.32 -22.32
C GLY A 14 -8.16 3.10 -20.87
N MET A 15 -7.28 3.96 -20.37
CA MET A 15 -6.91 3.97 -18.94
C MET A 15 -8.11 4.30 -18.05
N GLN A 16 -8.87 5.35 -18.36
CA GLN A 16 -10.06 5.71 -17.59
C GLN A 16 -11.07 4.57 -17.54
N GLN A 17 -11.30 3.90 -18.67
CA GLN A 17 -12.23 2.77 -18.74
C GLN A 17 -11.74 1.56 -17.93
N PHE A 18 -10.45 1.26 -17.97
CA PHE A 18 -9.84 0.22 -17.12
C PHE A 18 -10.00 0.54 -15.61
N LEU A 19 -9.78 1.79 -15.22
CA LEU A 19 -9.91 2.24 -13.84
C LEU A 19 -11.37 2.17 -13.36
N LEU A 20 -12.31 2.55 -14.23
CA LEU A 20 -13.76 2.50 -13.95
C LEU A 20 -14.30 1.07 -13.92
N ALA A 21 -13.73 0.14 -14.69
CA ALA A 21 -14.07 -1.27 -14.63
C ALA A 21 -13.63 -1.90 -13.31
N ASN A 22 -12.45 -1.51 -12.79
CA ASN A 22 -11.87 -2.07 -11.57
C ASN A 22 -11.88 -1.05 -10.41
N LYS A 23 -13.05 -0.52 -10.05
CA LYS A 23 -13.18 0.59 -9.08
C LYS A 23 -12.47 0.34 -7.75
N VAL A 24 -12.59 -0.87 -7.20
CA VAL A 24 -11.98 -1.22 -5.91
C VAL A 24 -10.45 -1.37 -6.04
N GLU A 25 -9.97 -1.98 -7.12
CA GLU A 25 -8.51 -2.09 -7.36
C GLU A 25 -7.88 -0.72 -7.59
N SER A 26 -8.55 0.14 -8.36
CA SER A 26 -8.17 1.53 -8.58
C SER A 26 -8.14 2.31 -7.27
N ALA A 27 -9.14 2.16 -6.41
CA ALA A 27 -9.18 2.80 -5.10
C ALA A 27 -8.00 2.35 -4.21
N MET A 28 -7.71 1.05 -4.16
CA MET A 28 -6.54 0.52 -3.45
C MET A 28 -5.22 1.01 -4.03
N TRP A 29 -5.13 1.17 -5.35
CA TRP A 29 -3.93 1.71 -5.99
C TRP A 29 -3.70 3.17 -5.60
N VAL A 30 -4.75 3.99 -5.65
CA VAL A 30 -4.70 5.40 -5.24
C VAL A 30 -4.32 5.53 -3.77
N SER A 31 -4.94 4.75 -2.87
CA SER A 31 -4.59 4.79 -1.43
C SER A 31 -3.15 4.37 -1.16
N ARG A 32 -2.61 3.38 -1.89
CA ARG A 32 -1.18 3.02 -1.80
C ARG A 32 -0.28 4.15 -2.29
N LEU A 33 -0.64 4.82 -3.40
CA LEU A 33 0.13 5.96 -3.90
C LEU A 33 0.13 7.12 -2.87
N SER A 34 -1.02 7.43 -2.27
CA SER A 34 -1.14 8.42 -1.19
C SER A 34 -0.32 8.02 0.05
N THR A 35 -0.24 6.73 0.38
CA THR A 35 0.61 6.21 1.46
C THR A 35 2.08 6.45 1.17
N VAL A 36 2.54 6.11 -0.05
CA VAL A 36 3.92 6.32 -0.52
C VAL A 36 4.29 7.80 -0.48
N MET A 37 3.44 8.66 -1.02
CA MET A 37 3.67 10.11 -1.02
C MET A 37 3.76 10.68 0.40
N SER A 38 2.82 10.32 1.27
CA SER A 38 2.82 10.77 2.67
C SER A 38 4.05 10.26 3.42
N SER A 39 4.51 9.04 3.14
CA SER A 39 5.73 8.48 3.74
C SER A 39 6.99 9.18 3.26
N ILE A 40 7.09 9.53 1.98
CA ILE A 40 8.22 10.30 1.44
C ILE A 40 8.27 11.69 2.07
N LEU A 41 7.12 12.35 2.23
CA LEU A 41 7.03 13.66 2.89
C LEU A 41 7.35 13.58 4.40
N PHE A 42 7.14 12.42 5.02
CA PHE A 42 7.60 12.17 6.39
C PHE A 42 9.13 12.00 6.46
N PHE A 43 9.72 11.19 5.58
CA PHE A 43 11.18 10.96 5.55
C PHE A 43 11.97 12.19 5.13
N ILE A 44 11.41 13.01 4.23
CA ILE A 44 12.02 14.23 3.73
C ILE A 44 11.17 15.41 4.22
N PRO A 45 11.47 15.98 5.40
CA PRO A 45 10.69 17.06 5.99
C PRO A 45 10.97 18.41 5.29
N LEU A 46 10.69 18.50 3.99
CA LEU A 46 10.77 19.74 3.19
C LEU A 46 9.83 20.83 3.69
N LEU A 47 8.77 20.45 4.42
CA LEU A 47 7.69 21.32 4.89
C LEU A 47 7.78 21.65 6.40
N GLY A 48 8.88 21.31 7.06
CA GLY A 48 9.12 21.57 8.48
C GLY A 48 8.72 20.42 9.42
N THR A 49 9.40 20.32 10.56
CA THR A 49 9.27 19.22 11.54
C THR A 49 7.91 19.18 12.23
N GLY A 50 7.19 20.31 12.31
CA GLY A 50 5.85 20.38 12.92
C GLY A 50 4.76 19.61 12.18
N GLN A 51 4.95 19.33 10.88
CA GLN A 51 3.97 18.62 10.06
C GLN A 51 4.29 17.13 9.90
N ALA A 52 5.44 16.66 10.39
CA ALA A 52 5.86 15.26 10.22
C ALA A 52 4.87 14.29 10.89
N SER A 53 4.36 14.63 12.08
CA SER A 53 3.33 13.82 12.76
C SER A 53 2.04 13.68 11.93
N ALA A 54 1.60 14.76 11.29
CA ALA A 54 0.42 14.74 10.42
C ALA A 54 0.65 13.85 9.18
N TRP A 55 1.81 13.92 8.54
CA TRP A 55 2.14 13.06 7.39
C TRP A 55 2.26 11.57 7.77
N PHE A 56 2.81 11.29 8.95
CA PHE A 56 2.86 9.94 9.52
C PHE A 56 1.46 9.37 9.74
N GLN A 57 0.56 10.13 10.39
CA GLN A 57 -0.83 9.72 10.61
C GLN A 57 -1.56 9.48 9.30
N ARG A 58 -1.40 10.38 8.32
CA ARG A 58 -2.02 10.24 6.99
C ARG A 58 -1.51 8.99 6.28
N ALA A 59 -0.21 8.72 6.33
CA ALA A 59 0.35 7.51 5.73
C ALA A 59 -0.25 6.23 6.35
N LEU A 60 -0.36 6.17 7.68
CA LEU A 60 -0.99 5.05 8.37
C LEU A 60 -2.49 4.93 8.05
N LEU A 61 -3.22 6.04 7.97
CA LEU A 61 -4.64 6.03 7.60
C LEU A 61 -4.86 5.52 6.18
N PHE A 62 -4.04 5.93 5.21
CA PHE A 62 -4.13 5.41 3.85
C PHE A 62 -3.71 3.93 3.75
N SER A 63 -2.77 3.49 4.59
CA SER A 63 -2.43 2.07 4.72
C SER A 63 -3.58 1.26 5.32
N ALA A 64 -4.18 1.74 6.40
CA ALA A 64 -5.37 1.15 7.03
C ALA A 64 -6.53 1.07 6.03
N LEU A 65 -6.76 2.12 5.24
CA LEU A 65 -7.77 2.14 4.18
C LEU A 65 -7.49 1.06 3.12
N THR A 66 -6.24 0.92 2.68
CA THR A 66 -5.84 -0.12 1.72
C THR A 66 -6.12 -1.52 2.28
N SER A 67 -5.79 -1.75 3.54
CA SER A 67 -6.02 -3.01 4.25
C SER A 67 -7.51 -3.30 4.44
N ALA A 68 -8.31 -2.29 4.78
CA ALA A 68 -9.77 -2.39 4.88
C ALA A 68 -10.42 -2.74 3.54
N LEU A 69 -10.01 -2.08 2.45
CA LEU A 69 -10.47 -2.38 1.11
C LEU A 69 -10.09 -3.81 0.69
N ARG A 70 -8.88 -4.26 1.03
CA ARG A 70 -8.45 -5.63 0.73
C ARG A 70 -9.27 -6.66 1.53
N LEU A 71 -9.55 -6.37 2.80
CA LEU A 71 -10.41 -7.21 3.63
C LEU A 71 -11.83 -7.29 3.06
N HIS A 72 -12.37 -6.16 2.59
CA HIS A 72 -13.67 -6.11 1.92
C HIS A 72 -13.70 -6.93 0.62
N GLN A 73 -12.61 -6.95 -0.16
CA GLN A 73 -12.51 -7.80 -1.35
C GLN A 73 -12.46 -9.30 -1.02
N ARG A 74 -11.76 -9.68 0.06
CA ARG A 74 -11.64 -11.09 0.47
C ARG A 74 -12.90 -11.62 1.18
N LEU A 75 -13.60 -10.75 1.90
CA LEU A 75 -14.80 -11.08 2.66
C LEU A 75 -15.96 -10.13 2.25
N PRO A 76 -16.60 -10.36 1.10
CA PRO A 76 -17.61 -9.45 0.54
C PRO A 76 -18.91 -9.40 1.36
N HIS A 77 -19.16 -10.39 2.22
CA HIS A 77 -20.31 -10.43 3.11
C HIS A 77 -19.87 -10.12 4.55
N PRO A 78 -19.89 -8.84 4.98
CA PRO A 78 -19.61 -8.48 6.37
C PRO A 78 -20.74 -8.98 7.26
N SER A 79 -20.64 -10.24 7.70
CA SER A 79 -21.48 -10.77 8.75
C SER A 79 -20.73 -10.57 10.06
N LEU A 80 -21.28 -9.81 11.00
CA LEU A 80 -20.64 -9.58 12.30
C LEU A 80 -20.85 -10.81 13.19
N SER A 81 -20.26 -11.93 12.77
CA SER A 81 -20.28 -13.23 13.43
C SER A 81 -18.89 -13.58 13.94
N ARG A 82 -18.81 -14.37 15.02
CA ARG A 82 -17.53 -14.84 15.57
C ARG A 82 -16.68 -15.57 14.52
N VAL A 83 -17.34 -16.26 13.58
CA VAL A 83 -16.68 -16.96 12.47
C VAL A 83 -16.01 -15.96 11.52
N PHE A 84 -16.74 -14.93 11.08
CA PHE A 84 -16.20 -13.86 10.25
C PHE A 84 -15.05 -13.13 10.93
N LEU A 85 -15.19 -12.82 12.22
CA LEU A 85 -14.13 -12.15 12.97
C LEU A 85 -12.88 -13.03 13.08
N SER A 86 -13.03 -14.32 13.36
CA SER A 86 -11.91 -15.26 13.41
C SER A 86 -11.21 -15.39 12.04
N GLN A 87 -11.97 -15.42 10.95
CA GLN A 87 -11.43 -15.46 9.59
C GLN A 87 -10.75 -14.14 9.22
N ALA A 88 -11.35 -13.01 9.56
CA ALA A 88 -10.76 -11.70 9.35
C ALA A 88 -9.45 -11.53 10.13
N LEU A 89 -9.37 -12.00 11.37
CA LEU A 89 -8.14 -11.92 12.17
C LEU A 89 -7.00 -12.80 11.64
N LEU A 90 -7.31 -13.89 10.93
CA LEU A 90 -6.33 -14.75 10.27
C LEU A 90 -5.78 -14.14 8.97
N GLU A 91 -6.43 -13.10 8.44
CA GLU A 91 -5.99 -12.41 7.22
C GLU A 91 -4.85 -11.43 7.53
N ASP A 92 -3.78 -11.48 6.74
CA ASP A 92 -2.65 -10.53 6.80
C ASP A 92 -3.13 -9.07 6.76
N SER A 93 -4.21 -8.83 6.00
CA SER A 93 -4.79 -7.48 5.85
C SER A 93 -5.35 -6.94 7.16
N CYS A 94 -5.94 -7.78 8.00
CA CYS A 94 -6.45 -7.34 9.30
C CYS A 94 -5.31 -7.00 10.26
N HIS A 95 -4.22 -7.77 10.22
CA HIS A 95 -3.01 -7.46 10.99
C HIS A 95 -2.49 -6.05 10.66
N TYR A 96 -2.32 -5.72 9.37
CA TYR A 96 -1.87 -4.39 8.94
C TYR A 96 -2.87 -3.27 9.23
N LEU A 97 -4.17 -3.58 9.25
CA LEU A 97 -5.22 -2.63 9.64
C LEU A 97 -5.14 -2.29 11.12
N LEU A 98 -5.08 -3.31 11.99
CA LEU A 98 -4.95 -3.12 13.43
C LEU A 98 -3.63 -2.44 13.77
N TYR A 99 -2.54 -2.86 13.13
CA TYR A 99 -1.23 -2.23 13.23
C TYR A 99 -1.31 -0.73 12.97
N SER A 100 -1.89 -0.32 11.83
CA SER A 100 -2.00 1.08 11.46
C SER A 100 -2.89 1.88 12.43
N LEU A 101 -3.94 1.25 12.98
CA LEU A 101 -4.86 1.88 13.95
C LEU A 101 -4.25 2.04 15.35
N ILE A 102 -3.39 1.11 15.77
CA ILE A 102 -2.63 1.24 17.03
C ILE A 102 -1.61 2.38 16.90
N PHE A 103 -0.87 2.43 15.79
CA PHE A 103 0.20 3.41 15.62
C PHE A 103 -0.27 4.82 15.22
N VAL A 104 -1.49 5.01 14.71
CA VAL A 104 -1.97 6.36 14.31
C VAL A 104 -2.06 7.33 15.49
N ASN A 105 -2.33 6.82 16.69
CA ASN A 105 -2.41 7.61 17.93
C ASN A 105 -1.10 7.58 18.73
N ALA A 106 -0.12 6.78 18.31
CA ALA A 106 1.17 6.70 18.96
C ALA A 106 2.08 7.87 18.55
N GLN A 107 3.19 8.04 19.27
CA GLN A 107 4.26 8.92 18.83
C GLN A 107 4.81 8.43 17.47
N PRO A 108 5.26 9.33 16.57
CA PRO A 108 5.74 8.94 15.26
C PRO A 108 7.01 8.08 15.39
N ILE A 109 6.87 6.79 15.10
CA ILE A 109 7.99 5.83 15.11
C ILE A 109 8.35 5.53 13.67
N THR A 110 9.49 6.04 13.22
CA THR A 110 9.99 5.82 11.85
C THR A 110 10.09 4.34 11.50
N MET A 111 10.48 3.50 12.46
CA MET A 111 10.58 2.06 12.29
C MET A 111 9.24 1.42 11.95
N SER A 112 8.12 1.97 12.43
CA SER A 112 6.79 1.41 12.16
C SER A 112 6.23 1.80 10.80
N LEU A 113 6.71 2.91 10.23
CA LEU A 113 6.28 3.39 8.91
C LEU A 113 7.01 2.66 7.76
N LEU A 114 8.23 2.21 8.00
CA LEU A 114 9.05 1.53 6.98
C LEU A 114 8.35 0.33 6.31
N PRO A 115 7.76 -0.64 7.04
CA PRO A 115 7.11 -1.80 6.42
C PRO A 115 5.87 -1.39 5.62
N VAL A 116 5.08 -0.45 6.15
CA VAL A 116 3.90 0.13 5.49
C VAL A 116 4.28 0.81 4.17
N PHE A 117 5.35 1.59 4.19
CA PHE A 117 5.88 2.27 3.01
C PHE A 117 6.35 1.29 1.94
N LEU A 118 7.22 0.34 2.31
CA LEU A 118 7.81 -0.63 1.38
C LEU A 118 6.75 -1.54 0.75
N PHE A 119 5.80 -2.02 1.55
CA PHE A 119 4.71 -2.84 1.07
C PHE A 119 3.79 -2.06 0.12
N SER A 120 3.47 -0.81 0.45
CA SER A 120 2.67 0.06 -0.42
C SER A 120 3.39 0.38 -1.72
N LEU A 121 4.70 0.65 -1.67
CA LEU A 121 5.53 0.93 -2.84
C LEU A 121 5.60 -0.25 -3.80
N LEU A 122 5.81 -1.46 -3.27
CA LEU A 122 5.90 -2.67 -4.08
C LEU A 122 4.60 -2.95 -4.84
N HIS A 123 3.46 -2.84 -4.16
CA HIS A 123 2.16 -3.09 -4.80
C HIS A 123 1.70 -1.95 -5.70
N ALA A 124 2.01 -0.69 -5.32
CA ALA A 124 1.79 0.44 -6.21
C ALA A 124 2.57 0.25 -7.50
N THR A 125 3.79 -0.28 -7.43
CA THR A 125 4.64 -0.57 -8.58
C THR A 125 3.99 -1.56 -9.54
N ALA A 126 3.48 -2.68 -9.04
CA ALA A 126 2.82 -3.70 -9.85
C ALA A 126 1.58 -3.16 -10.60
N HIS A 127 0.76 -2.34 -9.94
CA HIS A 127 -0.42 -1.75 -10.59
C HIS A 127 -0.05 -0.61 -11.55
N SER A 128 0.96 0.20 -11.21
CA SER A 128 1.48 1.24 -12.10
C SER A 128 2.02 0.66 -13.41
N PHE A 129 2.62 -0.53 -13.41
CA PHE A 129 2.98 -1.22 -14.65
C PHE A 129 1.78 -1.52 -15.54
N LYS A 130 0.67 -2.00 -14.97
CA LYS A 130 -0.57 -2.27 -15.73
C LYS A 130 -1.10 -0.99 -16.37
N VAL A 131 -1.19 0.08 -15.60
CA VAL A 131 -1.64 1.40 -16.07
C VAL A 131 -0.72 1.92 -17.18
N LEU A 132 0.59 1.81 -17.01
CA LEU A 132 1.57 2.34 -17.96
C LEU A 132 1.63 1.52 -19.25
N ASN A 133 1.35 0.21 -19.19
CA ASN A 133 1.20 -0.64 -20.36
C ASN A 133 -0.04 -0.28 -21.19
N ILE A 134 -1.13 0.17 -20.56
CA ILE A 134 -2.33 0.69 -21.25
C ILE A 134 -2.05 2.06 -21.89
N LEU A 135 -1.22 2.90 -21.24
CA LEU A 135 -0.87 4.23 -21.74
C LEU A 135 0.08 4.21 -22.94
N GLY A 136 0.92 3.18 -23.03
CA GLY A 136 1.82 2.95 -24.16
C GLY A 136 3.27 2.63 -23.77
N PRO A 137 4.00 1.89 -24.62
CA PRO A 137 5.37 1.43 -24.35
C PRO A 137 6.39 2.58 -24.21
N GLY A 138 6.13 3.74 -24.83
CA GLY A 138 6.97 4.94 -24.73
C GLY A 138 6.64 5.88 -23.57
N SER A 139 5.60 5.60 -22.79
CA SER A 139 5.15 6.51 -21.74
C SER A 139 6.08 6.45 -20.51
N MET A 140 6.62 7.60 -20.13
CA MET A 140 7.42 7.84 -18.91
C MET A 140 8.55 6.82 -18.70
N PRO A 141 9.60 6.82 -19.55
CA PRO A 141 10.68 5.84 -19.49
C PRO A 141 11.45 5.85 -18.16
N LEU A 142 11.53 7.02 -17.52
CA LEU A 142 12.13 7.16 -16.18
C LEU A 142 11.31 6.43 -15.11
N VAL A 143 9.98 6.58 -15.14
CA VAL A 143 9.08 5.87 -14.22
C VAL A 143 9.15 4.37 -14.47
N ARG A 144 9.07 3.92 -15.74
CA ARG A 144 9.25 2.50 -16.09
C ARG A 144 10.54 1.93 -15.51
N SER A 145 11.65 2.65 -15.69
CA SER A 145 12.97 2.24 -15.19
C SER A 145 13.00 2.10 -13.66
N PHE A 146 12.44 3.07 -12.95
CA PHE A 146 12.31 3.01 -11.49
C PHE A 146 11.46 1.82 -11.04
N LEU A 147 10.28 1.65 -11.65
CA LEU A 147 9.38 0.54 -11.36
C LEU A 147 10.05 -0.82 -11.60
N THR A 148 10.85 -0.97 -12.67
CA THR A 148 11.58 -2.21 -12.95
C THR A 148 12.65 -2.50 -11.90
N ARG A 149 13.34 -1.48 -11.40
CA ARG A 149 14.35 -1.65 -10.33
C ARG A 149 13.70 -2.08 -9.02
N VAL A 150 12.59 -1.44 -8.63
CA VAL A 150 11.83 -1.81 -7.43
C VAL A 150 11.30 -3.24 -7.54
N SER A 151 10.75 -3.62 -8.69
CA SER A 151 10.27 -4.97 -8.96
C SER A 151 11.40 -6.01 -8.92
N ALA A 152 12.55 -5.71 -9.51
CA ALA A 152 13.72 -6.59 -9.48
C ALA A 152 14.24 -6.86 -8.05
N GLN A 153 14.05 -5.90 -7.14
CA GLN A 153 14.47 -6.00 -5.74
C GLN A 153 13.34 -6.47 -4.80
N GLN A 154 12.20 -6.93 -5.34
CA GLN A 154 11.02 -7.32 -4.55
C GLN A 154 11.35 -8.25 -3.38
N GLN A 155 12.14 -9.30 -3.61
CA GLN A 155 12.49 -10.28 -2.57
C GLN A 155 13.31 -9.64 -1.44
N ASN A 156 14.24 -8.74 -1.77
CA ASN A 156 15.05 -8.05 -0.78
C ASN A 156 14.20 -7.07 0.04
N ILE A 157 13.27 -6.38 -0.62
CA ILE A 157 12.30 -5.49 0.03
C ILE A 157 11.44 -6.28 1.02
N LEU A 158 10.90 -7.43 0.62
CA LEU A 158 10.08 -8.28 1.50
C LEU A 158 10.88 -8.83 2.68
N LYS A 159 12.14 -9.22 2.49
CA LYS A 159 13.04 -9.63 3.58
C LYS A 159 13.28 -8.49 4.58
N LEU A 160 13.46 -7.25 4.09
CA LEU A 160 13.62 -6.08 4.94
C LEU A 160 12.35 -5.79 5.75
N VAL A 161 11.18 -5.88 5.11
CA VAL A 161 9.88 -5.75 5.79
C VAL A 161 9.75 -6.78 6.92
N ALA A 162 9.97 -8.06 6.63
CA ALA A 162 9.87 -9.12 7.63
C ALA A 162 10.85 -8.93 8.78
N CYS A 163 12.10 -8.53 8.48
CA CYS A 163 13.10 -8.23 9.49
C CYS A 163 12.66 -7.06 10.40
N ASN A 164 12.16 -5.98 9.79
CA ASN A 164 11.66 -4.83 10.52
C ASN A 164 10.47 -5.21 11.44
N GLU A 165 9.51 -6.00 10.95
CA GLU A 165 8.37 -6.47 11.73
C GLU A 165 8.81 -7.34 12.93
N ILE A 166 9.78 -8.23 12.74
CA ILE A 166 10.33 -9.07 13.83
C ILE A 166 10.95 -8.21 14.93
N PHE A 167 11.72 -7.19 14.58
CA PHE A 167 12.30 -6.26 15.56
C PHE A 167 11.26 -5.37 16.24
N LEU A 168 10.17 -5.08 15.56
CA LEU A 168 9.14 -4.18 16.03
C LEU A 168 8.17 -4.84 17.02
N MET A 169 7.96 -6.16 16.92
CA MET A 169 7.16 -6.93 17.88
C MET A 169 7.56 -6.71 19.35
N PRO A 170 8.83 -6.90 19.79
CA PRO A 170 9.20 -6.65 21.19
C PRO A 170 9.07 -5.17 21.57
N ALA A 171 9.34 -4.24 20.65
CA ALA A 171 9.18 -2.80 20.91
C ALA A 171 7.71 -2.43 21.18
N THR A 172 6.75 -3.03 20.46
CA THR A 172 5.32 -2.81 20.72
C THR A 172 4.86 -3.31 22.08
N LEU A 173 5.37 -4.47 22.52
CA LEU A 173 5.05 -5.00 23.86
C LEU A 173 5.55 -4.05 24.95
N LEU A 174 6.78 -3.56 24.83
CA LEU A 174 7.33 -2.58 25.79
C LEU A 174 6.55 -1.27 25.81
N MET A 175 6.06 -0.79 24.66
CA MET A 175 5.21 0.41 24.62
C MET A 175 3.83 0.17 25.23
N LEU A 176 3.26 -1.03 25.12
CA LEU A 176 1.97 -1.36 25.71
C LEU A 176 2.02 -1.45 27.25
N PHE A 177 3.14 -1.91 27.80
CA PHE A 177 3.35 -2.04 29.25
C PHE A 177 3.93 -0.78 29.93
N ARG A 178 4.07 0.34 29.20
CA ARG A 178 4.57 1.61 29.72
C ARG A 178 3.44 2.57 30.07
#